data_AF-A0A3N0D4L9-F1
#
_entry.id   AF-A0A3N0D4L9-F1
#
_cell.length_a   1.000
_cell.length_b   1.000
_cell.length_c   1.000
_cell.angle_alpha   90.00
_cell.angle_beta   90.00
_cell.angle_gamma   90.00
#
_symmetry.space_group_name_H-M   'P 1'
#
loop_
_entity.id
_entity.type
_entity.pdbx_description
1 polymer ?
#
loop_
_entity_poly.entity_id
_entity_poly.type
_entity_poly.pdbx_seq_one_letter_code
_entity_poly.pdbx_strand_id
1 'polypeptide(L)'
;MIGSPDRTPPSRAFLERPVPRPTPPVEPGLPGHSALRRTEDGPAEPRLTEAAAHAGETAAGPHAVRGRTARSEAVFGPPGHVRARFPHGMSRRAA
;
A
#
# COMPACT_ATOMS: atom_id res chain seq x y z
N MET A 1 13.04 -29.02 0.86
CA MET A 1 11.63 -28.60 0.66
C MET A 1 11.45 -27.26 1.36
N ILE A 2 11.26 -26.18 0.61
CA ILE A 2 10.78 -24.92 1.19
C ILE A 2 9.28 -25.14 1.41
N GLY A 3 8.81 -25.02 2.67
CA GLY A 3 7.39 -25.16 2.98
C GLY A 3 6.55 -24.16 2.20
N SER A 4 5.25 -24.44 2.06
CA SER A 4 4.34 -23.44 1.47
C SER A 4 4.43 -22.15 2.27
N PRO A 5 4.60 -20.98 1.64
CA PRO A 5 4.71 -19.71 2.35
C PRO A 5 3.44 -19.48 3.17
N ASP A 6 3.61 -18.96 4.38
CA ASP A 6 2.49 -18.52 5.20
C ASP A 6 1.76 -17.38 4.48
N ARG A 7 0.49 -17.60 4.16
CA ARG A 7 -0.39 -16.65 3.46
C ARG A 7 -1.34 -15.93 4.41
N THR A 8 -1.10 -16.01 5.72
CA THR A 8 -1.90 -15.31 6.71
C THR A 8 -1.78 -13.80 6.48
N PRO A 9 -2.88 -13.09 6.20
CA PRO A 9 -2.83 -11.64 6.01
C PRO A 9 -2.43 -10.95 7.31
N PRO A 10 -1.74 -9.79 7.23
CA PRO A 10 -1.41 -9.02 8.41
C PRO A 10 -2.68 -8.62 9.17
N SER A 11 -2.57 -8.55 10.49
CA SER A 11 -3.67 -8.12 11.35
C SER A 11 -4.04 -6.66 11.08
N ARG A 12 -5.26 -6.27 11.46
CA ARG A 12 -5.68 -4.87 11.37
C ARG A 12 -4.78 -3.95 12.20
N ALA A 13 -4.33 -4.42 13.37
CA ALA A 13 -3.40 -3.70 14.24
C ALA A 13 -2.07 -3.37 13.54
N PHE A 14 -1.58 -4.25 12.65
CA PHE A 14 -0.38 -3.96 11.85
C PHE A 14 -0.59 -2.76 10.90
N LEU A 15 -1.78 -2.66 10.30
CA LEU A 15 -2.14 -1.59 9.36
C LEU A 15 -2.48 -0.27 10.09
N GLU A 16 -2.90 -0.35 11.36
CA GLU A 16 -3.21 0.79 12.21
C GLU A 16 -1.98 1.44 12.86
N ARG A 17 -0.78 0.88 12.65
CA ARG A 17 0.47 1.46 13.15
C ARG A 17 0.61 2.91 12.65
N PRO A 18 0.77 3.89 13.56
CA PRO A 18 0.91 5.28 13.16
C PRO A 18 2.23 5.49 12.41
N VAL A 19 2.20 6.35 11.39
CA VAL A 19 3.43 6.79 10.72
C VAL A 19 4.20 7.72 11.66
N PRO A 20 5.47 7.42 12.00
CA PRO A 20 6.24 8.25 12.91
C PRO A 20 6.52 9.65 12.33
N ARG A 21 6.79 10.62 13.21
CA ARG A 21 7.20 11.99 12.88
C ARG A 21 8.62 12.26 13.43
N PRO A 22 9.56 12.77 12.61
CA PRO A 22 9.42 13.08 11.17
C PRO A 22 9.18 11.81 10.34
N THR A 23 8.49 11.97 9.20
CA THR A 23 8.16 10.83 8.33
C THR A 23 9.43 10.23 7.74
N PRO A 24 9.65 8.91 7.88
CA PRO A 24 10.84 8.28 7.35
C PRO A 24 10.75 8.20 5.81
N PRO A 25 11.90 8.26 5.10
CA PRO A 25 11.91 8.09 3.65
C PRO A 25 11.45 6.69 3.22
N VAL A 26 11.62 5.70 4.10
CA VAL A 26 11.26 4.29 3.87
C VAL A 26 10.30 3.83 4.97
N GLU A 27 9.24 3.12 4.60
CA GLU A 27 8.37 2.45 5.57
C GLU A 27 9.02 1.10 5.97
N PRO A 28 9.33 0.88 7.26
CA PRO A 28 10.13 -0.28 7.67
C PRO A 28 9.33 -1.57 7.88
N GLY A 29 7.99 -1.51 7.92
CA GLY A 29 7.14 -2.64 8.29
C GLY A 29 6.70 -3.52 7.11
N LEU A 30 6.63 -2.99 5.90
CA LEU A 30 6.13 -3.67 4.70
C LEU A 30 7.19 -4.43 3.90
N PRO A 31 8.44 -3.92 3.73
CA PRO A 31 9.48 -4.67 3.03
C PRO A 31 9.70 -6.05 3.68
N GLY A 32 9.77 -7.08 2.85
CA GLY A 32 9.88 -8.47 3.28
C GLY A 32 8.57 -9.26 3.22
N HIS A 33 7.42 -8.60 3.32
CA HIS A 33 6.11 -9.24 3.12
C HIS A 33 5.87 -9.59 1.65
N SER A 34 4.99 -10.56 1.39
CA SER A 34 4.55 -10.91 0.03
C SER A 34 3.13 -10.40 -0.23
N ALA A 35 2.90 -9.82 -1.40
CA ALA A 35 1.57 -9.49 -1.87
C ALA A 35 1.02 -10.66 -2.69
N LEU A 36 -0.10 -11.23 -2.28
CA LEU A 36 -0.76 -12.30 -3.02
C LEU A 36 -1.87 -11.73 -3.91
N ARG A 37 -1.80 -11.98 -5.21
CA ARG A 37 -2.88 -11.71 -6.16
C ARG A 37 -3.30 -13.01 -6.84
N ARG A 38 -4.58 -13.35 -6.73
CA ARG A 38 -5.17 -14.45 -7.51
C ARG A 38 -5.44 -13.98 -8.94
N THR A 39 -4.94 -14.72 -9.93
CA THR A 39 -5.18 -14.47 -11.36
C THR A 39 -5.73 -15.75 -12.02
N GLU A 40 -6.16 -15.64 -13.28
CA GLU A 40 -6.61 -16.79 -14.06
C GLU A 40 -5.46 -17.77 -14.35
N ASP A 41 -4.23 -17.26 -14.55
CA ASP A 41 -3.01 -18.05 -14.74
C ASP A 41 -2.43 -18.64 -13.44
N GLY A 42 -3.03 -18.32 -12.28
CA GLY A 42 -2.59 -18.78 -10.97
C GLY A 42 -2.26 -17.66 -9.98
N PRO A 43 -1.74 -17.98 -8.79
CA PRO A 43 -1.35 -16.97 -7.81
C PRO A 43 -0.05 -16.25 -8.23
N ALA A 44 -0.08 -14.92 -8.26
CA ALA A 44 1.10 -14.07 -8.33
C ALA A 44 1.50 -13.61 -6.91
N GLU A 45 2.74 -13.90 -6.50
CA GLU A 45 3.23 -13.64 -5.13
C GLU A 45 4.55 -12.85 -5.12
N PRO A 46 4.57 -11.59 -5.61
CA PRO A 46 5.75 -10.74 -5.48
C PRO A 46 6.07 -10.43 -4.01
N ARG A 47 7.37 -10.47 -3.68
CA ARG A 47 7.90 -9.96 -2.40
C ARG A 47 8.04 -8.44 -2.49
N LEU A 48 7.54 -7.73 -1.49
CA LEU A 48 7.74 -6.30 -1.34
C LEU A 48 9.19 -6.04 -0.95
N THR A 49 9.89 -5.24 -1.75
CA THR A 49 11.28 -4.86 -1.48
C THR A 49 11.41 -3.44 -0.98
N GLU A 50 10.45 -2.58 -1.34
CA GLU A 50 10.48 -1.15 -1.02
C GLU A 50 9.07 -0.66 -0.68
N ALA A 51 9.01 0.26 0.29
CA ALA A 51 7.79 0.95 0.68
C ALA A 51 8.13 2.35 1.18
N ALA A 52 7.27 3.33 0.90
CA ALA A 52 7.41 4.70 1.35
C ALA A 52 6.23 5.11 2.24
N ALA A 53 6.51 5.91 3.27
CA ALA A 53 5.50 6.41 4.19
C ALA A 53 5.10 7.85 3.86
N HIS A 54 3.82 8.19 4.06
CA HIS A 54 3.29 9.54 3.91
C HIS A 54 2.38 9.87 5.10
N ALA A 55 2.82 10.74 6.01
CA ALA A 55 2.03 11.15 7.18
C ALA A 55 1.13 12.37 6.89
N GLY A 56 0.01 12.13 6.20
CA GLY A 56 -1.12 13.08 6.10
C GLY A 56 -0.75 14.51 5.65
N GLU A 57 -1.54 15.50 6.09
CA GLU A 57 -1.45 16.91 5.64
C GLU A 57 -0.07 17.57 5.85
N THR A 58 0.68 17.14 6.87
CA THR A 58 2.02 17.67 7.22
C THR A 58 3.18 16.92 6.58
N ALA A 59 2.99 15.71 6.06
CA ALA A 59 4.02 14.98 5.31
C ALA A 59 3.48 14.63 3.94
N ALA A 60 3.73 15.54 3.02
CA ALA A 60 3.34 15.51 1.62
C ALA A 60 3.62 14.15 0.95
N GLY A 61 2.62 13.27 0.96
CA GLY A 61 2.27 12.55 -0.25
C GLY A 61 1.54 13.54 -1.16
N PRO A 62 1.84 13.63 -2.47
CA PRO A 62 1.33 14.68 -3.38
C PRO A 62 -0.21 14.76 -3.52
N HIS A 63 -0.96 13.89 -2.84
CA HIS A 63 -2.40 13.73 -2.97
C HIS A 63 -3.19 14.05 -1.69
N ALA A 64 -2.53 14.28 -0.54
CA ALA A 64 -3.20 14.69 0.69
C ALA A 64 -3.15 16.22 0.91
N VAL A 65 -2.17 16.91 0.30
CA VAL A 65 -1.94 18.36 0.44
C VAL A 65 -3.14 19.21 0.00
N ARG A 66 -3.99 18.71 -0.90
CA ARG A 66 -5.21 19.40 -1.38
C ARG A 66 -6.49 18.96 -0.64
N GLY A 67 -6.35 18.28 0.49
CA GLY A 67 -7.47 17.73 1.24
C GLY A 67 -8.18 16.55 0.57
N ARG A 68 -9.37 16.24 1.09
CA ARG A 68 -10.19 15.11 0.64
C ARG A 68 -10.90 15.41 -0.66
N THR A 69 -10.77 14.51 -1.63
CA THR A 69 -11.48 14.50 -2.91
C THR A 69 -12.02 13.09 -3.17
N ALA A 70 -12.95 12.91 -4.10
CA ALA A 70 -13.40 11.57 -4.50
C ALA A 70 -12.23 10.64 -4.90
N ARG A 71 -11.15 11.19 -5.48
CA ARG A 71 -9.94 10.44 -5.87
C ARG A 71 -9.03 10.10 -4.69
N SER A 72 -9.03 10.89 -3.62
CA SER A 72 -8.15 10.71 -2.45
C SER A 72 -8.87 10.17 -1.23
N GLU A 73 -10.18 9.96 -1.30
CA GLU A 73 -11.05 9.60 -0.17
C GLU A 73 -10.53 8.44 0.68
N ALA A 74 -10.06 7.37 0.05
CA ALA A 74 -9.54 6.19 0.74
C ALA A 74 -8.31 6.47 1.63
N VAL A 75 -7.57 7.56 1.40
CA VAL A 75 -6.44 7.97 2.27
C VAL A 75 -6.91 8.56 3.60
N PHE A 76 -8.15 9.08 3.65
CA PHE A 76 -8.76 9.66 4.84
C PHE A 76 -9.69 8.68 5.57
N GLY A 77 -9.87 7.48 5.00
CA GLY A 77 -10.65 6.40 5.60
C GLY A 77 -9.87 5.61 6.65
N PRO A 78 -10.50 4.59 7.25
CA PRO A 78 -9.81 3.72 8.18
C PRO A 78 -8.61 3.00 7.51
N PRO A 79 -7.57 2.61 8.26
CA PRO A 79 -6.45 1.86 7.72
C PRO A 79 -6.88 0.51 7.12
N GLY A 80 -6.12 0.04 6.12
CA GLY A 80 -6.35 -1.22 5.42
C GLY A 80 -7.15 -1.11 4.11
N HIS A 81 -7.47 0.10 3.65
CA HIS A 81 -8.03 0.33 2.33
C HIS A 81 -6.94 0.58 1.28
N VAL A 82 -7.07 -0.07 0.12
CA VAL A 82 -6.17 0.15 -1.02
C VAL A 82 -6.66 1.31 -1.86
N ARG A 83 -5.79 2.29 -2.10
CA ARG A 83 -5.99 3.34 -3.11
C ARG A 83 -5.11 3.09 -4.33
N ALA A 84 -5.70 2.61 -5.42
CA ALA A 84 -5.06 2.50 -6.71
C ALA A 84 -5.43 3.68 -7.62
N ARG A 85 -4.48 4.14 -8.45
CA ARG A 85 -4.72 5.17 -9.46
C ARG A 85 -3.82 4.91 -10.66
N PHE A 86 -4.25 5.35 -11.84
CA PHE A 86 -3.35 5.48 -12.96
C PHE A 86 -2.66 6.84 -12.93
N PRO A 87 -1.32 6.90 -12.86
CA PRO A 87 -0.60 8.14 -13.03
C PRO A 87 -0.57 8.55 -14.51
N HIS A 88 -0.38 9.84 -14.78
CA HIS A 88 -0.17 10.38 -16.13
C HIS A 88 -1.25 10.07 -17.18
N GLY A 89 -2.52 9.92 -16.76
CA GLY A 89 -3.64 9.68 -17.69
C GLY A 89 -3.61 8.29 -18.34
N MET A 90 -2.75 7.39 -17.87
CA MET A 90 -2.74 6.01 -18.34
C MET A 90 -4.01 5.28 -17.91
N SER A 91 -4.28 4.15 -18.54
CA SER A 91 -5.31 3.20 -18.11
C SER A 91 -4.72 1.81 -18.13
N ARG A 92 -5.37 0.86 -17.46
CA ARG A 92 -5.00 -0.55 -17.58
C ARG A 92 -5.31 -0.98 -19.01
N ARG A 93 -4.29 -1.08 -19.86
CA ARG A 93 -4.39 -1.86 -21.09
C ARG A 93 -4.36 -3.32 -20.64
N ALA A 94 -5.45 -4.06 -20.86
CA ALA A 94 -5.42 -5.50 -20.75
C ALA A 94 -4.51 -6.03 -21.88
N ALA A 95 -3.52 -6.85 -21.52
CA ALA A 95 -2.87 -7.75 -22.46
C ALA A 95 -3.73 -9.00 -22.58
#